data_AF-A0A2R6FB23-F1
#
_entry.id   AF-A0A2R6FB23-F1
#
_cell.length_a   1.000
_cell.length_b   1.000
_cell.length_c   1.000
_cell.angle_alpha   90.00
_cell.angle_beta   90.00
_cell.angle_gamma   90.00
#
_symmetry.space_group_name_H-M   'P 1'
#
loop_
_entity.id
_entity.type
_entity.pdbx_description
1 polymer ?
#
loop_
_entity_poly.entity_id
_entity_poly.type
_entity_poly.pdbx_seq_one_letter_code
_entity_poly.pdbx_strand_id
1 'polypeptide(L)'
;MSLAAATRDAVRERPFLYDGLRAGVVNYTAAARALDVDGDTDAVATALRRLAEELADDPAHESEARVSMRSGLGRVEGDGLLTVGDTRFGEGAGSLTGIVARGDVSAAALGNVLGRLRAAEIAIEAAGVGDGTLVVVVERSNGPDVLRVVEGAVGR
;
A
#
# COMPACT_ATOMS: atom_id res chain seq x y z
N MET A 1 3.08 9.90 29.71
CA MET A 1 2.18 9.75 28.54
C MET A 1 0.89 9.10 29.03
N SER A 2 -0.29 9.43 28.52
CA SER A 2 -1.54 8.74 28.92
C SER A 2 -1.67 7.40 28.20
N LEU A 3 -2.41 6.44 28.79
CA LEU A 3 -2.70 5.15 28.16
C LEU A 3 -3.26 5.33 26.75
N ALA A 4 -4.23 6.24 26.59
CA ALA A 4 -4.85 6.52 25.30
C ALA A 4 -3.88 7.12 24.27
N ALA A 5 -2.86 7.88 24.70
CA ALA A 5 -1.81 8.35 23.80
C ALA A 5 -0.87 7.21 23.40
N ALA A 6 -0.42 6.39 24.36
CA ALA A 6 0.42 5.23 24.09
C ALA A 6 -0.27 4.21 23.16
N THR A 7 -1.57 3.95 23.36
CA THR A 7 -2.35 3.08 22.47
C THR A 7 -2.42 3.64 21.05
N ARG A 8 -2.61 4.95 20.88
CA ARG A 8 -2.61 5.59 19.55
C ARG A 8 -1.26 5.46 18.85
N ASP A 9 -0.18 5.67 19.59
CA ASP A 9 1.17 5.53 19.03
C ASP A 9 1.46 4.08 18.63
N ALA A 10 1.07 3.11 19.47
CA ALA A 10 1.22 1.69 19.15
C ALA A 10 0.40 1.24 17.92
N VAL A 11 -0.78 1.83 17.68
CA VAL A 11 -1.58 1.62 16.46
C VAL A 11 -0.90 2.22 15.23
N ARG A 12 -0.31 3.43 15.36
CA ARG A 12 0.39 4.09 14.24
C ARG A 12 1.62 3.31 13.77
N GLU A 13 2.30 2.64 14.67
CA GLU A 13 3.41 1.73 14.34
C GLU A 13 2.95 0.45 13.62
N ARG A 14 1.64 0.17 13.58
CA ARG A 14 1.04 -1.05 13.05
C ARG A 14 -0.06 -0.71 12.02
N PRO A 15 0.30 -0.32 10.79
CA PRO A 15 -0.67 0.10 9.77
C PRO A 15 -1.84 -0.88 9.56
N PHE A 16 -1.58 -2.19 9.61
CA PHE A 16 -2.63 -3.21 9.48
C PHE A 16 -3.72 -3.10 10.56
N LEU A 17 -3.35 -2.69 11.78
CA LEU A 17 -4.30 -2.50 12.88
C LEU A 17 -5.07 -1.19 12.68
N TYR A 18 -4.41 -0.12 12.26
CA TYR A 18 -5.07 1.13 11.90
C TYR A 18 -6.15 0.90 10.82
N ASP A 19 -5.80 0.20 9.74
CA ASP A 19 -6.72 -0.10 8.64
C ASP A 19 -7.87 -1.00 9.11
N GLY A 20 -7.58 -2.00 9.96
CA GLY A 20 -8.62 -2.87 10.53
C GLY A 20 -9.58 -2.14 11.47
N LEU A 21 -9.09 -1.19 12.27
CA LEU A 21 -9.93 -0.36 13.14
C LEU A 21 -10.85 0.54 12.30
N ARG A 22 -10.29 1.19 11.27
CA ARG A 22 -11.03 1.99 10.30
C ARG A 22 -12.10 1.19 9.55
N ALA A 23 -11.82 -0.07 9.24
CA ALA A 23 -12.77 -0.96 8.58
C ALA A 23 -13.80 -1.60 9.54
N GLY A 24 -13.70 -1.38 10.86
CA GLY A 24 -14.63 -1.95 11.84
C GLY A 24 -14.55 -3.47 12.01
N VAL A 25 -13.44 -4.10 11.61
CA VAL A 25 -13.29 -5.58 11.62
C VAL A 25 -12.47 -6.12 12.80
N VAL A 26 -12.01 -5.25 13.70
CA VAL A 26 -11.08 -5.60 14.79
C VAL A 26 -11.80 -6.07 16.05
N ASN A 27 -11.35 -7.21 16.59
CA ASN A 27 -11.64 -7.58 17.97
C ASN A 27 -10.73 -6.78 18.92
N TYR A 28 -11.27 -5.77 19.58
CA TYR A 28 -10.49 -4.85 20.43
C TYR A 28 -9.75 -5.55 21.58
N THR A 29 -10.34 -6.57 22.20
CA THR A 29 -9.67 -7.31 23.29
C THR A 29 -8.51 -8.15 22.76
N ALA A 30 -8.66 -8.76 21.59
CA ALA A 30 -7.56 -9.49 20.96
C ALA A 30 -6.43 -8.53 20.52
N ALA A 31 -6.79 -7.40 19.91
CA ALA A 31 -5.83 -6.36 19.54
C ALA A 31 -5.08 -5.81 20.75
N ALA A 32 -5.79 -5.52 21.85
CA ALA A 32 -5.19 -5.03 23.09
C ALA A 32 -4.11 -5.96 23.64
N ARG A 33 -4.31 -7.29 23.59
CA ARG A 33 -3.29 -8.27 24.03
C ARG A 33 -2.05 -8.30 23.14
N ALA A 34 -2.19 -7.92 21.88
CA ALA A 34 -1.08 -7.84 20.93
C ALA A 34 -0.33 -6.50 21.01
N LEU A 35 -0.88 -5.51 21.72
CA LEU A 35 -0.23 -4.23 21.97
C LEU A 35 0.57 -4.31 23.26
N ASP A 36 1.88 -4.10 23.14
CA ASP A 36 2.80 -3.99 24.27
C ASP A 36 2.69 -2.59 24.90
N VAL A 37 1.54 -2.30 25.51
CA VAL A 37 1.22 -1.01 26.12
C VAL A 37 0.99 -1.21 27.61
N ASP A 38 1.69 -0.43 28.43
CA ASP A 38 1.54 -0.44 29.89
C ASP A 38 0.11 -0.10 30.32
N GLY A 39 -0.63 -1.12 30.78
CA GLY A 39 -1.99 -0.97 31.28
C GLY A 39 -2.74 -2.29 31.31
N ASP A 40 -3.95 -2.26 31.87
CA ASP A 40 -4.85 -3.40 31.80
C ASP A 40 -5.41 -3.57 30.38
N THR A 41 -5.56 -4.81 29.94
CA THR A 41 -6.04 -5.16 28.58
C THR A 41 -7.40 -4.54 28.29
N ASP A 42 -8.30 -4.48 29.28
CA ASP A 42 -9.63 -3.89 29.12
C ASP A 42 -9.58 -2.37 28.94
N ALA A 43 -8.64 -1.71 29.62
CA ALA A 43 -8.42 -0.28 29.46
C ALA A 43 -7.85 0.04 28.06
N VAL A 44 -6.91 -0.77 27.56
CA VAL A 44 -6.38 -0.65 26.19
C VAL A 44 -7.46 -0.94 25.15
N ALA A 45 -8.27 -1.99 25.34
CA ALA A 45 -9.38 -2.31 24.44
C ALA A 45 -10.42 -1.17 24.38
N THR A 46 -10.68 -0.51 25.51
CA THR A 46 -11.55 0.66 25.58
C THR A 46 -10.95 1.84 24.82
N ALA A 47 -9.64 2.07 24.93
CA ALA A 47 -8.94 3.10 24.17
C ALA A 47 -8.98 2.82 22.65
N LEU A 48 -8.82 1.57 22.24
CA LEU A 48 -8.93 1.16 20.83
C LEU A 48 -10.32 1.39 20.26
N ARG A 49 -11.38 1.07 21.01
CA ARG A 49 -12.76 1.31 20.58
C ARG A 49 -13.02 2.80 20.36
N ARG A 50 -12.61 3.65 21.31
CA ARG A 50 -12.73 5.10 21.17
C ARG A 50 -11.95 5.65 19.99
N LEU A 51 -10.75 5.15 19.76
CA LEU A 51 -9.97 5.52 18.59
C LEU A 51 -10.70 5.13 17.30
N ALA A 52 -11.25 3.92 17.20
CA ALA A 52 -11.99 3.48 16.02
C ALA A 52 -13.21 4.38 15.73
N GLU A 53 -13.93 4.82 16.76
CA GLU A 53 -15.05 5.77 16.63
C GLU A 53 -14.62 7.16 16.12
N GLU A 54 -13.35 7.55 16.30
CA GLU A 54 -12.77 8.80 15.81
C GLU A 54 -12.27 8.69 14.36
N LEU A 55 -12.00 7.49 13.85
CA LEU A 55 -11.49 7.27 12.50
C LEU A 55 -12.62 7.39 11.49
N ALA A 56 -12.44 8.26 10.49
CA ALA A 56 -13.36 8.32 9.35
C ALA A 56 -13.35 6.98 8.59
N ASP A 57 -14.46 6.60 7.96
CA ASP A 57 -14.49 5.45 7.06
C ASP A 57 -13.56 5.67 5.85
N ASP A 58 -13.15 4.58 5.21
CA ASP A 58 -12.33 4.67 4.01
C ASP A 58 -13.14 5.21 2.83
N PRO A 59 -12.84 6.42 2.29
CA PRO A 59 -13.47 6.82 1.07
C PRO A 59 -13.04 5.81 0.01
N ALA A 60 -14.02 5.17 -0.61
CA ALA A 60 -13.77 4.39 -1.80
C ALA A 60 -12.99 5.29 -2.77
N HIS A 61 -11.79 4.86 -3.17
CA HIS A 61 -11.03 5.59 -4.16
C HIS A 61 -11.78 5.49 -5.49
N GLU A 62 -12.52 6.55 -5.83
CA GLU A 62 -13.04 6.80 -7.17
C GLU A 62 -11.90 7.41 -7.99
N SER A 63 -10.92 6.58 -8.35
CA SER A 63 -9.83 7.00 -9.26
C SER A 63 -10.15 6.52 -10.66
N GLU A 64 -10.13 7.44 -11.62
CA GLU A 64 -10.25 7.17 -13.05
C GLU A 64 -8.85 7.05 -13.69
N ALA A 65 -8.02 6.11 -13.22
CA ALA A 65 -6.70 5.90 -13.82
C ALA A 65 -6.74 4.84 -14.93
N ARG A 66 -6.12 5.13 -16.07
CA ARG A 66 -5.89 4.14 -17.13
C ARG A 66 -4.65 3.32 -16.82
N VAL A 67 -4.81 2.01 -16.70
CA VAL A 67 -3.72 1.06 -16.45
C VAL A 67 -3.23 0.43 -17.76
N SER A 68 -1.92 0.26 -17.90
CA SER A 68 -1.28 -0.38 -19.05
C SER A 68 -0.06 -1.19 -18.63
N MET A 69 0.28 -2.20 -19.43
CA MET A 69 1.46 -3.05 -19.23
C MET A 69 2.58 -2.66 -20.21
N ARG A 70 3.82 -2.62 -19.73
CA ARG A 70 5.06 -2.34 -20.47
C ARG A 70 6.03 -3.49 -20.28
N SER A 71 6.15 -4.34 -21.29
CA SER A 71 7.01 -5.53 -21.24
C SER A 71 8.43 -5.24 -21.72
N GLY A 72 9.38 -6.07 -21.31
CA GLY A 72 10.76 -5.99 -21.79
C GLY A 72 11.60 -4.93 -21.07
N LEU A 73 11.20 -4.59 -19.84
CA LEU A 73 11.95 -3.65 -19.01
C LEU A 73 13.27 -4.27 -18.52
N GLY A 74 14.29 -3.44 -18.42
CA GLY A 74 15.56 -3.76 -17.78
C GLY A 74 16.29 -2.49 -17.36
N ARG A 75 17.48 -2.66 -16.76
CA ARG A 75 18.30 -1.52 -16.32
C ARG A 75 18.89 -0.78 -17.51
N VAL A 76 18.84 0.55 -17.47
CA VAL A 76 19.33 1.44 -18.53
C VAL A 76 20.19 2.57 -17.95
N GLU A 77 21.12 3.10 -18.74
CA GLU A 77 21.93 4.25 -18.36
C GLU A 77 21.26 5.60 -18.69
N GLY A 78 20.35 5.61 -19.69
CA GLY A 78 19.63 6.80 -20.14
C GLY A 78 18.27 7.00 -19.48
N ASP A 79 17.33 7.60 -20.22
CA ASP A 79 15.97 7.83 -19.74
C ASP A 79 15.26 6.51 -19.43
N GLY A 80 14.64 6.45 -18.24
CA GLY A 80 13.89 5.29 -17.76
C GLY A 80 12.43 5.63 -17.50
N LEU A 81 11.56 4.62 -17.63
CA LEU A 81 10.17 4.67 -17.19
C LEU A 81 10.05 4.88 -15.67
N LEU A 82 10.96 4.30 -14.89
CA LEU A 82 11.03 4.46 -13.44
C LEU A 82 12.49 4.62 -13.02
N THR A 83 12.75 5.58 -12.14
CA THR A 83 14.07 5.83 -11.55
C THR A 83 13.96 5.82 -10.03
N VAL A 84 14.81 5.04 -9.38
CA VAL A 84 14.93 4.97 -7.91
C VAL A 84 16.42 5.13 -7.56
N GLY A 85 16.78 6.31 -7.05
CA GLY A 85 18.19 6.68 -6.90
C GLY A 85 18.90 6.64 -8.25
N ASP A 86 20.02 5.90 -8.32
CA ASP A 86 20.79 5.72 -9.54
C ASP A 86 20.27 4.59 -10.44
N THR A 87 19.29 3.80 -9.99
CA THR A 87 18.75 2.68 -10.77
C THR A 87 17.62 3.16 -11.67
N ARG A 88 17.76 2.99 -12.98
CA ARG A 88 16.74 3.34 -13.99
C ARG A 88 16.26 2.11 -14.72
N PHE A 89 14.94 1.99 -14.91
CA PHE A 89 14.31 0.91 -15.67
C PHE A 89 13.72 1.45 -16.97
N GLY A 90 14.14 0.92 -18.11
CA GLY A 90 13.70 1.33 -19.44
C GLY A 90 13.31 0.14 -20.32
N GLU A 91 12.57 0.43 -21.40
CA GLU A 91 12.11 -0.59 -22.36
C GLU A 91 13.25 -1.17 -23.20
N GLY A 92 13.09 -2.42 -23.66
CA GLY A 92 14.03 -3.11 -24.56
C GLY A 92 15.32 -3.61 -23.90
N ALA A 93 15.47 -3.44 -22.59
CA ALA A 93 16.71 -3.70 -21.86
C ALA A 93 16.67 -4.97 -20.99
N GLY A 94 15.55 -5.71 -20.97
CA GLY A 94 15.46 -6.90 -20.12
C GLY A 94 14.17 -7.69 -20.27
N SER A 95 13.86 -8.48 -19.24
CA SER A 95 12.71 -9.37 -19.20
C SER A 95 11.58 -8.90 -18.29
N LEU A 96 11.79 -7.83 -17.51
CA LEU A 96 10.84 -7.33 -16.52
C LEU A 96 9.60 -6.72 -17.19
N THR A 97 8.56 -6.53 -16.38
CA THR A 97 7.29 -5.92 -16.79
C THR A 97 6.98 -4.75 -15.87
N GLY A 98 6.65 -3.59 -16.45
CA GLY A 98 6.12 -2.43 -15.74
C GLY A 98 4.62 -2.33 -15.89
N ILE A 99 3.90 -2.19 -14.79
CA ILE A 99 2.49 -1.81 -14.77
C ILE A 99 2.41 -0.32 -14.51
N VAL A 100 1.80 0.42 -15.44
CA VAL A 100 1.75 1.88 -15.45
C VAL A 100 0.30 2.32 -15.39
N ALA A 101 -0.08 3.02 -14.33
CA ALA A 101 -1.35 3.70 -14.21
C ALA A 101 -1.18 5.21 -14.39
N ARG A 102 -2.02 5.83 -15.21
CA ARG A 102 -2.01 7.29 -15.45
C ARG A 102 -3.38 7.87 -15.19
N GLY A 103 -3.42 8.97 -14.44
CA GLY A 103 -4.65 9.64 -14.03
C GLY A 103 -4.53 10.18 -12.61
N ASP A 104 -5.65 10.21 -11.88
CA ASP A 104 -5.68 10.64 -10.49
C ASP A 104 -5.13 9.55 -9.55
N VAL A 105 -3.80 9.41 -9.52
CA VAL A 105 -3.08 8.44 -8.69
C VAL A 105 -2.30 9.13 -7.58
N SER A 106 -2.41 8.60 -6.37
CA SER A 106 -1.83 9.17 -5.16
C SER A 106 -0.80 8.24 -4.50
N ALA A 107 -0.04 8.75 -3.54
CA ALA A 107 0.81 7.93 -2.67
C ALA A 107 0.01 6.88 -1.88
N ALA A 108 -1.23 7.21 -1.48
CA ALA A 108 -2.12 6.27 -0.80
C ALA A 108 -2.55 5.13 -1.74
N ALA A 109 -2.82 5.44 -3.01
CA ALA A 109 -3.10 4.44 -4.04
C ALA A 109 -1.91 3.48 -4.23
N LEU A 110 -0.68 4.00 -4.28
CA LEU A 110 0.52 3.16 -4.30
C LEU A 110 0.62 2.29 -3.04
N GLY A 111 0.38 2.85 -1.85
CA GLY A 111 0.35 2.09 -0.60
C GLY A 111 -0.63 0.90 -0.63
N ASN A 112 -1.84 1.12 -1.16
CA ASN A 112 -2.86 0.08 -1.34
C ASN A 112 -2.37 -1.01 -2.31
N VAL A 113 -1.81 -0.63 -3.47
CA VAL A 113 -1.21 -1.57 -4.42
C VAL A 113 -0.12 -2.42 -3.76
N LEU A 114 0.84 -1.79 -3.09
CA LEU A 114 1.94 -2.49 -2.40
C LEU A 114 1.41 -3.43 -1.30
N GLY A 115 0.40 -3.00 -0.55
CA GLY A 115 -0.26 -3.82 0.48
C GLY A 115 -0.90 -5.08 -0.10
N ARG A 116 -1.63 -4.94 -1.22
CA ARG A 116 -2.26 -6.07 -1.92
C ARG A 116 -1.24 -7.02 -2.54
N LEU A 117 -0.18 -6.50 -3.14
CA LEU A 117 0.89 -7.32 -3.73
C LEU A 117 1.64 -8.12 -2.67
N ARG A 118 1.92 -7.51 -1.51
CA ARG A 118 2.49 -8.23 -0.35
C ARG A 118 1.57 -9.35 0.12
N ALA A 119 0.26 -9.09 0.21
CA ALA A 119 -0.72 -10.11 0.60
C ALA A 119 -0.84 -11.26 -0.42
N ALA A 120 -0.53 -11.00 -1.69
CA ALA A 120 -0.47 -11.99 -2.76
C ALA A 120 0.92 -12.66 -2.90
N GLU A 121 1.87 -12.36 -2.02
CA GLU A 121 3.25 -12.87 -2.06
C GLU A 121 4.00 -12.55 -3.37
N ILE A 122 3.66 -11.42 -4.01
CA ILE A 122 4.28 -10.98 -5.25
C ILE A 122 5.47 -10.06 -4.96
N ALA A 123 6.66 -10.49 -5.35
CA ALA A 123 7.87 -9.68 -5.27
C ALA A 123 7.86 -8.53 -6.29
N ILE A 124 8.35 -7.37 -5.86
CA ILE A 124 8.42 -6.12 -6.64
C ILE A 124 9.88 -5.73 -6.79
N GLU A 125 10.30 -5.43 -8.02
CA GLU A 125 11.65 -4.94 -8.30
C GLU A 125 11.77 -3.46 -7.94
N ALA A 126 10.80 -2.64 -8.36
CA ALA A 126 10.75 -1.21 -8.04
C ALA A 126 9.32 -0.67 -8.19
N ALA A 127 8.97 0.39 -7.47
CA ALA A 127 7.71 1.09 -7.66
C ALA A 127 7.83 2.57 -7.33
N GLY A 128 6.94 3.39 -7.90
CA GLY A 128 6.91 4.83 -7.66
C GLY A 128 5.61 5.46 -8.11
N VAL A 129 5.33 6.66 -7.59
CA VAL A 129 4.22 7.50 -8.02
C VAL A 129 4.67 8.96 -8.07
N GLY A 130 4.26 9.68 -9.11
CA GLY A 130 4.59 11.08 -9.34
C GLY A 130 3.99 11.56 -10.66
N ASP A 131 3.74 12.87 -10.78
CA ASP A 131 3.22 13.49 -12.01
C ASP A 131 2.01 12.75 -12.62
N GLY A 132 1.05 12.35 -11.77
CA GLY A 132 -0.15 11.62 -12.20
C GLY A 132 0.13 10.24 -12.79
N THR A 133 1.29 9.65 -12.49
CA THR A 133 1.72 8.33 -12.96
C THR A 133 2.15 7.46 -11.80
N LEU A 134 1.65 6.23 -11.74
CA LEU A 134 2.09 5.18 -10.83
C LEU A 134 2.72 4.07 -11.65
N VAL A 135 3.90 3.59 -11.23
CA VAL A 135 4.62 2.50 -11.88
C VAL A 135 4.97 1.42 -10.86
N VAL A 136 4.74 0.16 -11.22
CA VAL A 136 5.24 -1.02 -10.50
C VAL A 136 6.00 -1.91 -11.47
N VAL A 137 7.25 -2.23 -11.18
CA VAL A 137 8.11 -3.11 -11.97
C VAL A 137 8.22 -4.46 -11.29
N VAL A 138 7.98 -5.53 -12.03
CA VAL A 138 7.94 -6.91 -11.54
C VAL A 138 8.58 -7.87 -12.54
N GLU A 139 8.80 -9.11 -12.11
CA GLU A 139 9.11 -10.20 -13.05
C GLU A 139 7.98 -10.43 -14.05
N ARG A 140 8.33 -10.90 -15.26
CA ARG A 140 7.39 -11.11 -16.35
C ARG A 140 6.20 -11.99 -15.97
N SER A 141 6.47 -13.04 -15.20
CA SER A 141 5.48 -14.03 -14.72
C SER A 141 4.37 -13.38 -13.89
N ASN A 142 4.69 -12.33 -13.13
CA ASN A 142 3.76 -11.64 -12.24
C ASN A 142 2.93 -10.57 -12.95
N GLY A 143 3.28 -10.19 -14.19
CA GLY A 143 2.67 -9.07 -14.92
C GLY A 143 1.13 -9.10 -14.94
N PRO A 144 0.47 -10.20 -15.36
CA PRO A 144 -0.99 -10.28 -15.40
C PRO A 144 -1.66 -10.12 -14.03
N ASP A 145 -1.08 -10.67 -12.96
CA ASP A 145 -1.67 -10.59 -11.62
C ASP A 145 -1.52 -9.19 -11.02
N VAL A 146 -0.35 -8.58 -11.22
CA VAL A 146 -0.08 -7.20 -10.79
C VAL A 146 -0.96 -6.21 -11.54
N LEU A 147 -1.21 -6.43 -12.84
CA LEU A 147 -2.13 -5.60 -13.62
C LEU A 147 -3.52 -5.56 -12.95
N ARG A 148 -4.09 -6.72 -12.62
CA ARG A 148 -5.41 -6.80 -11.98
C ARG A 148 -5.42 -6.15 -10.59
N VAL A 149 -4.33 -6.28 -9.83
CA VAL A 149 -4.21 -5.63 -8.52
C VAL A 149 -4.20 -4.11 -8.66
N VAL A 150 -3.44 -3.57 -9.61
CA VAL A 150 -3.39 -2.13 -9.89
C VAL A 150 -4.73 -1.64 -10.38
N GLU A 151 -5.34 -2.29 -11.37
CA GLU A 151 -6.70 -1.96 -11.84
C GLU A 151 -7.69 -1.92 -10.68
N GLY A 152 -7.78 -2.95 -9.85
CA GLY A 152 -8.70 -2.95 -8.71
C GLY A 152 -8.38 -1.92 -7.61
N ALA A 153 -7.21 -1.28 -7.63
CA ALA A 153 -6.80 -0.27 -6.65
C ALA A 153 -6.94 1.16 -7.16
N VAL A 154 -6.82 1.39 -8.48
CA VAL A 154 -6.81 2.74 -9.08
C VAL A 154 -7.77 2.91 -10.26
N GLY A 155 -8.52 1.87 -10.62
CA GLY A 155 -9.46 1.89 -11.73
C GLY A 155 -10.79 1.25 -11.34
N ARG A 156 -11.85 2.05 -11.35
CA ARG A 156 -13.17 1.57 -11.75
C ARG A 156 -13.72 2.48 -12.83
#